data_AF-A0A1W2C595-F1
#
_entry.id   AF-A0A1W2C595-F1
#
_cell.length_a   1.000
_cell.length_b   1.000
_cell.length_c   1.000
_cell.angle_alpha   90.00
_cell.angle_beta   90.00
_cell.angle_gamma   90.00
#
_symmetry.space_group_name_H-M   'P 1'
#
loop_
_entity.id
_entity.type
_entity.pdbx_description
1 polymer ?
#
loop_
_entity_poly.entity_id
_entity_poly.type
_entity_poly.pdbx_seq_one_letter_code
_entity_poly.pdbx_strand_id
1 'polypeptide(L)'
;MLPALSEKELARLEDLLITYGNDYSVLNLAELNGFFTALASSPVTVYPEQWLPAVAGGKVPKFKKPAHEEAYTALMLRYANQVAEELGDDVDHFEPLFEENEGEQGNVIVMEEWCFGYMRGTQVAGWEALPPEQDQLLKAISLHGLEDNFELLDQMSEADIQACVPQVVEAARGLYRYFNKLH
;
A
#
# COMPACT_ATOMS: atom_id res chain seq x y z
N MET A 1 14.20 16.47 -6.61
CA MET A 1 13.43 15.57 -5.74
C MET A 1 13.79 15.84 -4.29
N LEU A 2 12.83 15.67 -3.38
CA LEU A 2 13.13 15.66 -1.95
C LEU A 2 13.88 14.36 -1.62
N PRO A 3 14.77 14.33 -0.63
CA PRO A 3 15.39 13.08 -0.22
C PRO A 3 14.33 12.11 0.32
N ALA A 4 14.52 10.81 0.02
CA ALA A 4 13.80 9.71 0.64
C ALA A 4 13.80 9.85 2.17
N LEU A 5 12.76 9.34 2.82
CA LEU A 5 12.64 9.35 4.26
C LEU A 5 13.73 8.47 4.87
N SER A 6 14.42 9.03 5.88
CA SER A 6 15.33 8.26 6.70
C SER A 6 14.58 7.26 7.59
N GLU A 7 15.28 6.23 8.09
CA GLU A 7 14.71 5.26 9.06
C GLU A 7 14.06 5.95 10.27
N LYS A 8 14.67 7.03 10.77
CA LYS A 8 14.12 7.81 11.89
C LYS A 8 12.81 8.53 11.50
N GLU A 9 12.70 8.97 10.26
CA GLU A 9 11.48 9.62 9.77
C GLU A 9 10.38 8.60 9.50
N LEU A 10 10.71 7.41 8.98
CA LEU A 10 9.79 6.29 8.83
C LEU A 10 9.26 5.81 10.19
N ALA A 11 10.14 5.57 11.16
CA ALA A 11 9.74 5.22 12.53
C ALA A 11 8.84 6.30 13.16
N ARG A 12 9.13 7.58 12.90
CA ARG A 12 8.26 8.67 13.36
C ARG A 12 6.91 8.69 12.66
N LEU A 13 6.87 8.37 11.37
CA LEU A 13 5.60 8.27 10.63
C LEU A 13 4.76 7.13 11.21
N GLU A 14 5.38 5.97 11.45
CA GLU A 14 4.75 4.81 12.07
C GLU A 14 4.20 5.12 13.47
N ASP A 15 4.99 5.77 14.33
CA ASP A 15 4.52 6.24 15.65
C ASP A 15 3.28 7.14 15.53
N LEU A 16 3.22 7.99 14.50
CA LEU A 16 2.09 8.89 14.27
C LEU A 16 0.87 8.13 13.72
N LEU A 17 1.06 7.14 12.83
CA LEU A 17 0.00 6.25 12.36
C LEU A 17 -0.65 5.53 13.56
N ILE A 18 0.16 4.95 14.45
CA ILE A 18 -0.32 4.26 15.66
C ILE A 18 -1.02 5.25 16.62
N THR A 19 -0.43 6.43 16.84
CA THR A 19 -0.95 7.40 17.82
C THR A 19 -2.31 7.99 17.41
N TYR A 20 -2.54 8.15 16.10
CA TYR A 20 -3.69 8.85 15.55
C TYR A 20 -4.64 7.97 14.74
N GLY A 21 -4.28 6.71 14.55
CA GLY A 21 -5.09 5.70 13.89
C GLY A 21 -6.34 5.31 14.67
N ASN A 22 -7.21 4.60 13.98
CA ASN A 22 -8.42 3.97 14.47
C ASN A 22 -8.66 2.69 13.66
N ASP A 23 -9.69 1.93 14.01
CA ASP A 23 -10.03 0.64 13.39
C ASP A 23 -10.23 0.69 11.86
N TYR A 24 -10.40 1.88 11.27
CA TYR A 24 -10.57 2.09 9.83
C TYR A 24 -9.37 2.77 9.16
N SER A 25 -8.34 3.14 9.92
CA SER A 25 -7.12 3.78 9.38
C SER A 25 -6.21 2.74 8.73
N VAL A 26 -5.18 3.18 8.02
CA VAL A 26 -4.08 2.27 7.68
C VAL A 26 -3.36 1.88 8.97
N LEU A 27 -2.95 0.62 9.06
CA LEU A 27 -2.40 0.01 10.25
C LEU A 27 -0.93 0.37 10.47
N ASN A 28 -0.12 0.26 9.43
CA ASN A 28 1.33 0.43 9.49
C ASN A 28 1.92 0.94 8.16
N LEU A 29 3.26 0.92 8.05
CA LEU A 29 3.96 1.36 6.86
C LEU A 29 3.73 0.43 5.66
N ALA A 30 3.58 -0.89 5.85
CA ALA A 30 3.30 -1.83 4.76
C ALA A 30 1.95 -1.54 4.09
N GLU A 31 0.87 -1.37 4.87
CA GLU A 31 -0.43 -0.97 4.33
C GLU A 31 -0.37 0.40 3.65
N LEU A 32 0.33 1.37 4.27
CA LEU A 32 0.48 2.68 3.67
C LEU A 32 1.27 2.64 2.35
N ASN A 33 2.30 1.80 2.25
CA ASN A 33 3.09 1.60 1.04
C ASN A 33 2.22 1.01 -0.08
N GLY A 34 1.41 -0.01 0.21
CA GLY A 34 0.48 -0.58 -0.76
C GLY A 34 -0.54 0.44 -1.26
N PHE A 35 -1.08 1.24 -0.35
CA PHE A 35 -1.99 2.34 -0.68
C PHE A 35 -1.35 3.34 -1.65
N PHE A 36 -0.15 3.82 -1.34
CA PHE A 36 0.55 4.76 -2.22
C PHE A 36 1.00 4.14 -3.53
N THR A 37 1.33 2.85 -3.57
CA THR A 37 1.65 2.14 -4.81
C THR A 37 0.43 2.11 -5.74
N ALA A 38 -0.77 1.85 -5.21
CA ALA A 38 -2.01 1.88 -6.00
C ALA A 38 -2.32 3.29 -6.52
N LEU A 39 -2.11 4.33 -5.71
CA LEU A 39 -2.28 5.72 -6.17
C LEU A 39 -1.28 6.09 -7.26
N ALA A 40 0.00 5.72 -7.11
CA ALA A 40 1.04 5.95 -8.10
C ALA A 40 0.80 5.17 -9.40
N SER A 41 0.12 4.03 -9.32
CA SER A 41 -0.31 3.22 -10.47
C SER A 41 -1.60 3.69 -11.12
N SER A 42 -2.30 4.67 -10.54
CA SER A 42 -3.62 5.07 -11.01
C SER A 42 -3.59 5.82 -12.35
N PRO A 43 -4.57 5.62 -13.24
CA PRO A 43 -4.73 6.42 -14.47
C PRO A 43 -5.14 7.87 -14.21
N VAL A 44 -5.51 8.21 -12.98
CA VAL A 44 -5.94 9.55 -12.59
C VAL A 44 -5.12 10.03 -11.40
N THR A 45 -4.79 11.32 -11.39
CA THR A 45 -4.15 11.93 -10.22
C THR A 45 -5.15 12.03 -9.07
N VAL A 46 -4.85 11.38 -7.95
CA VAL A 46 -5.61 11.49 -6.70
C VAL A 46 -4.92 12.48 -5.78
N TYR A 47 -5.59 13.56 -5.43
CA TYR A 47 -5.02 14.64 -4.64
C TYR A 47 -5.04 14.34 -3.13
N PRO A 48 -4.13 14.92 -2.34
CA PRO A 48 -4.05 14.73 -0.89
C PRO A 48 -5.36 14.92 -0.13
N GLU A 49 -6.18 15.90 -0.52
CA GLU A 49 -7.49 16.13 0.08
C GLU A 49 -8.48 14.96 -0.09
N GLN A 50 -8.27 14.10 -1.09
CA GLN A 50 -9.08 12.91 -1.33
C GLN A 50 -8.55 11.72 -0.54
N TRP A 51 -7.23 11.51 -0.55
CA TRP A 51 -6.65 10.30 0.04
C TRP A 51 -6.25 10.42 1.52
N LEU A 52 -5.92 11.61 2.03
CA LEU A 52 -5.57 11.81 3.46
C LEU A 52 -6.71 11.40 4.41
N PRO A 53 -7.99 11.72 4.15
CA PRO A 53 -9.08 11.21 4.98
C PRO A 53 -9.21 9.69 4.89
N ALA A 54 -8.99 9.10 3.70
CA ALA A 54 -9.16 7.67 3.48
C ALA A 54 -8.15 6.83 4.27
N VAL A 55 -6.87 7.25 4.28
CA VAL A 55 -5.83 6.58 5.10
C VAL A 55 -6.03 6.77 6.61
N ALA A 56 -6.79 7.78 7.02
CA ALA A 56 -7.10 8.08 8.43
C ALA A 56 -8.45 7.52 8.91
N GLY A 57 -9.11 6.64 8.14
CA GLY A 57 -10.41 6.06 8.52
C GLY A 57 -11.61 6.96 8.23
N GLY A 58 -11.54 7.70 7.12
CA GLY A 58 -12.62 8.53 6.56
C GLY A 58 -12.61 9.99 6.99
N LYS A 59 -11.81 10.39 7.99
CA LYS A 59 -11.64 11.78 8.43
C LYS A 59 -10.22 12.02 8.91
N VAL A 60 -9.71 13.23 8.69
CA VAL A 60 -8.41 13.65 9.23
C VAL A 60 -8.39 13.51 10.75
N PRO A 61 -7.32 12.98 11.37
CA PRO A 61 -7.26 12.77 12.80
C PRO A 61 -7.34 14.07 13.59
N LYS A 62 -7.85 14.00 14.82
CA LYS A 62 -7.78 15.12 15.77
C LYS A 62 -6.41 15.15 16.43
N PHE A 63 -5.50 15.93 15.86
CA PHE A 63 -4.14 16.04 16.39
C PHE A 63 -4.12 16.69 17.77
N LYS A 64 -3.30 16.13 18.68
CA LYS A 64 -3.13 16.68 20.04
C LYS A 64 -2.37 18.00 20.04
N LYS A 65 -1.56 18.24 19.00
CA LYS A 65 -0.69 19.42 18.84
C LYS A 65 -0.52 19.76 17.35
N PRO A 66 -0.45 21.05 16.97
CA PRO A 66 -0.19 21.46 15.57
C PRO A 66 1.09 20.84 14.98
N ALA A 67 2.15 20.69 15.79
CA ALA A 67 3.40 20.09 15.33
C ALA A 67 3.27 18.61 14.95
N HIS A 68 2.28 17.88 15.46
CA HIS A 68 2.03 16.50 15.05
C HIS A 68 1.29 16.45 13.71
N GLU A 69 0.33 17.35 13.50
CA GLU A 69 -0.39 17.51 12.23
C GLU A 69 0.57 17.86 11.09
N GLU A 70 1.44 18.84 11.32
CA GLU A 70 2.45 19.26 10.35
C GLU A 70 3.41 18.12 10.02
N ALA A 71 3.91 17.41 11.05
CA ALA A 71 4.80 16.27 10.85
C ALA A 71 4.12 15.11 10.11
N TYR A 72 2.89 14.74 10.52
CA TYR A 72 2.12 13.68 9.89
C TYR A 72 1.90 13.97 8.42
N THR A 73 1.37 15.15 8.10
CA THR A 73 1.06 15.54 6.73
C THR A 73 2.31 15.63 5.87
N ALA A 74 3.39 16.24 6.37
CA ALA A 74 4.63 16.38 5.63
C ALA A 74 5.30 15.02 5.35
N LEU A 75 5.30 14.10 6.32
CA LEU A 75 5.85 12.76 6.16
C LEU A 75 5.01 11.92 5.18
N MET A 76 3.67 11.95 5.28
CA MET A 76 2.77 11.25 4.36
C MET A 76 2.96 11.71 2.91
N LEU A 77 3.02 13.03 2.67
CA LEU A 77 3.23 13.59 1.33
C LEU A 77 4.60 13.21 0.76
N ARG A 78 5.66 13.25 1.59
CA ARG A 78 6.99 12.84 1.16
C ARG A 78 7.06 11.35 0.86
N TYR A 79 6.42 10.51 1.68
CA TYR A 79 6.40 9.08 1.46
C TYR A 79 5.62 8.69 0.20
N ALA A 80 4.48 9.32 -0.04
CA ALA A 80 3.72 9.14 -1.29
C ALA A 80 4.57 9.47 -2.53
N ASN A 81 5.29 10.59 -2.51
CA ASN A 81 6.20 10.96 -3.60
C ASN A 81 7.36 9.97 -3.74
N GLN A 82 7.97 9.54 -2.63
CA GLN A 82 9.04 8.56 -2.64
C GLN A 82 8.58 7.24 -3.30
N VAL A 83 7.42 6.70 -2.91
CA VAL A 83 6.87 5.47 -3.51
C VAL A 83 6.59 5.65 -5.00
N ALA A 84 6.05 6.80 -5.40
CA ALA A 84 5.80 7.09 -6.81
C ALA A 84 7.09 7.23 -7.64
N GLU A 85 8.13 7.85 -7.08
CA GLU A 85 9.46 7.96 -7.69
C GLU A 85 10.11 6.57 -7.82
N GLU A 86 10.14 5.77 -6.75
CA GLU A 86 10.68 4.40 -6.76
C GLU A 86 9.99 3.52 -7.81
N LEU A 87 8.66 3.58 -7.89
CA LEU A 87 7.87 2.81 -8.84
C LEU A 87 8.09 3.28 -10.30
N GLY A 88 8.25 4.59 -10.50
CA GLY A 88 8.41 5.18 -11.84
C GLY A 88 9.83 5.12 -12.41
N ASP A 89 10.85 5.17 -11.55
CA ASP A 89 12.26 5.17 -11.97
C ASP A 89 12.72 3.78 -12.43
N ASP A 90 12.37 2.72 -11.71
CA ASP A 90 12.76 1.34 -12.04
C ASP A 90 11.68 0.32 -11.63
N VAL A 91 10.57 0.32 -12.37
CA VAL A 91 9.45 -0.62 -12.14
C VAL A 91 9.90 -2.09 -12.16
N ASP A 92 10.96 -2.44 -12.90
CA ASP A 92 11.42 -3.82 -13.01
C ASP A 92 12.10 -4.30 -11.72
N HIS A 93 12.62 -3.39 -10.90
CA HIS A 93 13.23 -3.66 -9.60
C HIS A 93 12.42 -3.13 -8.40
N PHE A 94 11.23 -2.58 -8.62
CA PHE A 94 10.35 -2.13 -7.55
C PHE A 94 9.96 -3.30 -6.65
N GLU A 95 10.24 -3.21 -5.35
CA GLU A 95 9.84 -4.20 -4.36
C GLU A 95 8.83 -3.57 -3.38
N PRO A 96 7.63 -4.16 -3.21
CA PRO A 96 6.68 -3.77 -2.16
C PRO A 96 7.30 -3.80 -0.76
N LEU A 97 6.89 -2.89 0.11
CA LEU A 97 7.20 -2.99 1.54
C LEU A 97 6.25 -4.01 2.19
N PHE A 98 6.74 -5.23 2.38
CA PHE A 98 6.06 -6.27 3.16
C PHE A 98 6.65 -6.37 4.57
N GLU A 99 5.83 -6.82 5.52
CA GLU A 99 6.30 -7.18 6.86
C GLU A 99 6.90 -8.60 6.85
N GLU A 100 7.66 -8.93 7.90
CA GLU A 100 8.19 -10.27 8.13
C GLU A 100 7.78 -10.78 9.52
N ASN A 101 7.39 -12.05 9.61
CA ASN A 101 7.10 -12.73 10.87
C ASN A 101 7.97 -13.99 11.04
N GLU A 102 8.14 -14.46 12.28
CA GLU A 102 8.72 -15.78 12.54
C GLU A 102 7.69 -16.87 12.18
N GLY A 103 8.00 -17.69 11.16
CA GLY A 103 7.22 -18.87 10.76
C GLY A 103 7.83 -20.18 11.26
N GLU A 104 7.20 -21.30 10.93
CA GLU A 104 7.61 -22.63 11.43
C GLU A 104 9.00 -23.07 10.93
N GLN A 105 9.40 -22.61 9.74
CA GLN A 105 10.65 -23.01 9.07
C GLN A 105 11.64 -21.85 8.87
N GLY A 106 11.34 -20.66 9.39
CA GLY A 106 12.12 -19.44 9.20
C GLY A 106 11.22 -18.21 9.08
N ASN A 107 11.82 -17.06 8.77
CA ASN A 107 11.04 -15.84 8.53
C ASN A 107 10.12 -16.04 7.31
N VAL A 108 8.88 -15.56 7.43
CA VAL A 108 7.86 -15.57 6.37
C VAL A 108 7.43 -14.15 6.04
N ILE A 109 7.14 -13.91 4.77
CA ILE A 109 6.70 -12.61 4.28
C ILE A 109 5.20 -12.46 4.55
N VAL A 110 4.82 -11.31 5.09
CA VAL A 110 3.43 -10.91 5.36
C VAL A 110 3.05 -9.79 4.39
N MET A 111 2.37 -10.17 3.32
CA MET A 111 1.94 -9.24 2.26
C MET A 111 0.51 -8.72 2.43
N GLU A 112 -0.23 -9.22 3.42
CA GLU A 112 -1.66 -8.94 3.62
C GLU A 112 -1.94 -7.45 3.81
N GLU A 113 -1.24 -6.80 4.74
CA GLU A 113 -1.41 -5.37 5.03
C GLU A 113 -1.15 -4.53 3.78
N TRP A 114 -0.08 -4.82 3.05
CA TRP A 114 0.22 -4.16 1.79
C TRP A 114 -0.90 -4.35 0.76
N CYS A 115 -1.44 -5.58 0.64
CA CYS A 115 -2.54 -5.87 -0.28
C CYS A 115 -3.84 -5.12 0.11
N PHE A 116 -4.16 -5.03 1.41
CA PHE A 116 -5.26 -4.22 1.91
C PHE A 116 -5.10 -2.74 1.54
N GLY A 117 -3.89 -2.22 1.75
CA GLY A 117 -3.53 -0.87 1.36
C GLY A 117 -3.76 -0.61 -0.12
N TYR A 118 -3.24 -1.51 -0.97
CA TYR A 118 -3.39 -1.42 -2.41
C TYR A 118 -4.87 -1.43 -2.83
N MET A 119 -5.68 -2.35 -2.30
CA MET A 119 -7.11 -2.42 -2.60
C MET A 119 -7.86 -1.18 -2.12
N ARG A 120 -7.49 -0.61 -0.97
CA ARG A 120 -8.05 0.68 -0.53
C ARG A 120 -7.65 1.82 -1.48
N GLY A 121 -6.41 1.83 -1.97
CA GLY A 121 -5.92 2.82 -2.92
C GLY A 121 -6.66 2.77 -4.26
N THR A 122 -6.93 1.57 -4.80
CA THR A 122 -7.71 1.42 -6.05
C THR A 122 -9.15 1.94 -5.90
N GLN A 123 -9.78 1.71 -4.74
CA GLN A 123 -11.11 2.23 -4.43
C GLN A 123 -11.13 3.76 -4.36
N VAL A 124 -10.17 4.36 -3.64
CA VAL A 124 -10.05 5.82 -3.52
C VAL A 124 -9.77 6.47 -4.88
N ALA A 125 -8.96 5.82 -5.70
CA ALA A 125 -8.65 6.26 -7.06
C ALA A 125 -9.79 6.01 -8.06
N GLY A 126 -10.84 5.28 -7.67
CA GLY A 126 -11.98 5.01 -8.54
C GLY A 126 -11.64 4.19 -9.78
N TRP A 127 -10.80 3.15 -9.63
CA TRP A 127 -10.42 2.30 -10.75
C TRP A 127 -11.65 1.67 -11.41
N GLU A 128 -11.71 1.76 -12.74
CA GLU A 128 -12.74 1.10 -13.55
C GLU A 128 -12.42 -0.38 -13.75
N ALA A 129 -13.37 -1.11 -14.37
CA ALA A 129 -13.16 -2.51 -14.74
C ALA A 129 -11.95 -2.66 -15.67
N LEU A 130 -11.03 -3.56 -15.29
CA LEU A 130 -9.81 -3.83 -16.03
C LEU A 130 -10.04 -4.85 -17.16
N PRO A 131 -9.24 -4.81 -18.24
CA PRO A 131 -9.21 -5.90 -19.20
C PRO A 131 -8.80 -7.23 -18.53
N PRO A 132 -9.15 -8.39 -19.13
CA PRO A 132 -8.97 -9.69 -18.47
C PRO A 132 -7.56 -9.99 -17.95
N GLU A 133 -6.52 -9.54 -18.64
CA GLU A 133 -5.12 -9.75 -18.24
C GLU A 133 -4.79 -8.95 -16.96
N GLN A 134 -5.15 -7.67 -16.92
CA GLN A 134 -4.90 -6.81 -15.76
C GLN A 134 -5.84 -7.12 -14.59
N ASP A 135 -7.07 -7.57 -14.87
CA ASP A 135 -7.99 -8.08 -13.86
C ASP A 135 -7.40 -9.29 -13.11
N GLN A 136 -6.67 -10.18 -13.80
CA GLN A 136 -5.96 -11.28 -13.14
C GLN A 136 -4.82 -10.79 -12.23
N LEU A 137 -4.11 -9.74 -12.63
CA LEU A 137 -3.09 -9.12 -11.77
C LEU A 137 -3.72 -8.51 -10.52
N LEU A 138 -4.80 -7.73 -10.69
CA LEU A 138 -5.51 -7.15 -9.54
C LEU A 138 -6.08 -8.24 -8.63
N LYS A 139 -6.53 -9.37 -9.19
CA LYS A 139 -7.01 -10.52 -8.42
C LYS A 139 -5.93 -11.14 -7.54
N ALA A 140 -4.69 -11.22 -8.02
CA ALA A 140 -3.56 -11.71 -7.22
C ALA A 140 -3.35 -10.86 -5.96
N ILE A 141 -3.50 -9.53 -6.08
CA ILE A 141 -3.44 -8.61 -4.94
C ILE A 141 -4.70 -8.74 -4.06
N SER A 142 -5.88 -8.71 -4.68
CA SER A 142 -7.16 -8.73 -3.95
C SER A 142 -7.41 -10.01 -3.15
N LEU A 143 -6.79 -11.12 -3.57
CA LEU A 143 -6.83 -12.40 -2.83
C LEU A 143 -6.40 -12.19 -1.38
N HIS A 144 -5.38 -11.35 -1.15
CA HIS A 144 -4.80 -11.07 0.16
C HIS A 144 -5.19 -9.69 0.72
N GLY A 145 -6.02 -8.93 0.01
CA GLY A 145 -6.35 -7.54 0.35
C GLY A 145 -7.84 -7.27 0.55
N LEU A 146 -8.67 -8.32 0.63
CA LEU A 146 -10.11 -8.23 0.85
C LEU A 146 -10.57 -9.26 1.90
N GLU A 147 -11.37 -8.80 2.86
CA GLU A 147 -11.92 -9.64 3.93
C GLU A 147 -12.78 -10.81 3.39
N ASP A 148 -13.43 -10.63 2.24
CA ASP A 148 -14.22 -11.67 1.56
C ASP A 148 -13.42 -12.94 1.24
N ASN A 149 -12.07 -12.85 1.20
CA ASN A 149 -11.19 -13.97 0.91
C ASN A 149 -10.64 -14.67 2.17
N PHE A 150 -10.95 -14.20 3.37
CA PHE A 150 -10.42 -14.78 4.61
C PHE A 150 -10.72 -16.27 4.76
N GLU A 151 -11.95 -16.71 4.48
CA GLU A 151 -12.30 -18.13 4.57
C GLU A 151 -11.48 -19.00 3.59
N LEU A 152 -11.08 -18.46 2.44
CA LEU A 152 -10.24 -19.15 1.47
C LEU A 152 -8.79 -19.20 1.95
N LEU A 153 -8.26 -18.08 2.47
CA LEU A 153 -6.89 -17.98 2.99
C LEU A 153 -6.67 -18.88 4.21
N ASP A 154 -7.66 -19.00 5.09
CA ASP A 154 -7.63 -19.91 6.25
C ASP A 154 -7.46 -21.39 5.86
N GLN A 155 -7.76 -21.75 4.61
CA GLN A 155 -7.61 -23.11 4.08
C GLN A 155 -6.29 -23.30 3.34
N MET A 156 -5.54 -22.24 3.06
CA MET A 156 -4.26 -22.31 2.37
C MET A 156 -3.14 -22.66 3.35
N SER A 157 -2.15 -23.43 2.87
CA SER A 157 -0.94 -23.64 3.67
C SER A 157 -0.04 -22.40 3.64
N GLU A 158 0.83 -22.25 4.65
CA GLU A 158 1.87 -21.21 4.66
C GLU A 158 2.69 -21.24 3.36
N ALA A 159 3.05 -22.43 2.86
CA ALA A 159 3.78 -22.59 1.61
C ALA A 159 3.00 -22.08 0.38
N ASP A 160 1.68 -22.29 0.34
CA ASP A 160 0.83 -21.76 -0.74
C ASP A 160 0.75 -20.24 -0.68
N ILE A 161 0.64 -19.66 0.52
CA ILE A 161 0.64 -18.19 0.73
C ILE A 161 2.00 -17.60 0.31
N GLN A 162 3.12 -18.21 0.72
CA GLN A 162 4.45 -17.73 0.32
C GLN A 162 4.67 -17.84 -1.20
N ALA A 163 4.07 -18.82 -1.88
CA ALA A 163 4.13 -18.94 -3.33
C ALA A 163 3.36 -17.81 -4.07
N CYS A 164 2.47 -17.09 -3.38
CA CYS A 164 1.75 -15.94 -3.91
C CYS A 164 2.56 -14.63 -3.86
N VAL A 165 3.57 -14.52 -3.00
CA VAL A 165 4.41 -13.31 -2.85
C VAL A 165 4.96 -12.81 -4.20
N PRO A 166 5.69 -13.60 -5.00
CA PRO A 166 6.21 -13.11 -6.29
C PRO A 166 5.08 -12.73 -7.28
N GLN A 167 3.88 -13.30 -7.13
CA GLN A 167 2.74 -12.96 -7.99
C GLN A 167 2.18 -11.58 -7.63
N VAL A 168 2.15 -11.22 -6.35
CA VAL A 168 1.75 -9.88 -5.89
C VAL A 168 2.75 -8.83 -6.36
N VAL A 169 4.06 -9.11 -6.27
CA VAL A 169 5.12 -8.23 -6.79
C VAL A 169 4.93 -7.97 -8.29
N GLU A 170 4.80 -9.03 -9.08
CA GLU A 170 4.60 -8.89 -10.53
C GLU A 170 3.25 -8.23 -10.89
N ALA A 171 2.21 -8.44 -10.09
CA ALA A 171 0.93 -7.77 -10.26
C ALA A 171 1.05 -6.25 -10.08
N ALA A 172 1.73 -5.80 -9.02
CA ALA A 172 1.96 -4.37 -8.78
C ALA A 172 2.69 -3.71 -9.96
N ARG A 173 3.79 -4.34 -10.40
CA ARG A 173 4.59 -3.88 -11.56
C ARG A 173 3.77 -3.89 -12.85
N GLY A 174 3.02 -4.96 -13.10
CA GLY A 174 2.21 -5.13 -14.31
C GLY A 174 1.07 -4.13 -14.41
N LEU A 175 0.38 -3.84 -13.30
CA LEU A 175 -0.68 -2.83 -13.24
C LEU A 175 -0.12 -1.43 -13.45
N TYR A 176 1.00 -1.08 -12.83
CA TYR A 176 1.69 0.19 -13.10
C TYR A 176 2.05 0.35 -14.57
N ARG A 177 2.71 -0.67 -15.17
CA ARG A 177 3.08 -0.66 -16.60
C ARG A 177 1.87 -0.52 -17.52
N TYR A 178 0.74 -1.11 -17.17
CA TYR A 178 -0.48 -1.00 -17.96
C TYR A 178 -0.98 0.45 -18.02
N PHE A 179 -1.15 1.09 -16.87
CA PHE A 179 -1.66 2.47 -16.82
C PHE A 179 -0.64 3.49 -17.32
N ASN A 180 0.65 3.31 -17.03
CA ASN A 180 1.69 4.23 -17.50
C ASN A 180 1.81 4.25 -19.05
N LYS A 181 1.46 3.15 -19.74
CA LYS A 181 1.42 3.11 -21.22
C LYS A 181 0.25 3.89 -21.84
N LEU A 182 -0.77 4.23 -21.05
CA LEU A 182 -1.95 4.96 -21.52
C LEU A 182 -1.76 6.49 -21.48
N HIS A 183 -0.67 6.97 -20.88
CA HIS A 183 -0.28 8.37 -20.79
C HIS A 183 0.83 8.72 -21.80
#